data_AF-A0A0G2BL74-F1
#
_entry.id   AF-A0A0G2BL74-F1
#
_cell.length_a   1.000
_cell.length_b   1.000
_cell.length_c   1.000
_cell.angle_alpha   90.00
_cell.angle_beta   90.00
_cell.angle_gamma   90.00
#
_symmetry.space_group_name_H-M   'P 1'
#
loop_
_entity.id
_entity.type
_entity.pdbx_description
1 polymer ?
#
loop_
_entity_poly.entity_id
_entity_poly.type
_entity_poly.pdbx_seq_one_letter_code
_entity_poly.pdbx_strand_id
1 'polypeptide(L)'
;MSAEDTRPDYGHSIVFGHTIRYVSASSISAFDPNQEGGCHRRYWFEKIDGKKPPEKTWQNTGKKEHKSLEHYFKTGENILGPVVRHGMRFIPEPGNDLIVEEGFGDYKAALAARDRMLAGVGTKEEVERHGLAFFGIPLMGAMDLRHRRGVWLDDKGSRNQDPPGTAEINDWKTSGDVKKWAKTEEGLVMTVQMPVYARATLHVWPDLRFVRISHGYFGTKKRESKKVSRLLDLDTIYRRGEDIQCTVAAMVDVAKETDHRKIEPNIRACGDFRGCPHQPYCERPQASLSTLLQIGGAQMASLFDMMKQPTQTNGAMPLPSVPSTTAPTAPSAVDPIAIARQKIAAGMMRFDPSGIVFDREGADSGWVQRPPTQFELVAFATPAAPVAPPHIGAINPPDSPPFDPVAAAAPLPAEVIANIEDPEIKVRAEAHALASAQQQAAEAAANPEAAKTGGRCLTGGTEISVTPKEATSRKKSCPSCGKEFRLKDGDFNIDFTGIIVPRHNLPKVDAPPAPKPPAATNPANGVPGIPGSAPAAHNHSMAPIVSSAVPPSPLLPEALAFSVDYVGRNTSRSIVFHVDVVALSRMTPTEVQAVMQTLSMVKR
;
A
#
# COMPACT_ATOMS: atom_id res chain seq x y z
N MET A 1 -14.41 -13.89 -17.28
CA MET A 1 -14.13 -13.89 -15.83
C MET A 1 -14.63 -15.22 -15.29
N SER A 2 -13.73 -16.12 -14.91
CA SER A 2 -14.10 -17.38 -14.27
C SER A 2 -14.72 -17.10 -12.90
N ALA A 3 -15.53 -18.03 -12.38
CA ALA A 3 -16.22 -17.90 -11.10
C ALA A 3 -15.27 -17.86 -9.87
N GLU A 4 -13.95 -17.89 -10.09
CA GLU A 4 -12.91 -17.91 -9.05
C GLU A 4 -12.39 -16.51 -8.67
N ASP A 5 -12.79 -15.45 -9.37
CA ASP A 5 -12.22 -14.10 -9.18
C ASP A 5 -13.03 -13.23 -8.19
N THR A 6 -13.96 -13.82 -7.45
CA THR A 6 -14.68 -13.11 -6.39
C THR A 6 -13.89 -13.21 -5.09
N ARG A 7 -13.46 -12.05 -4.55
CA ARG A 7 -12.91 -11.98 -3.19
C ARG A 7 -13.84 -12.74 -2.24
N PRO A 8 -13.27 -13.52 -1.31
CA PRO A 8 -14.05 -14.21 -0.29
C PRO A 8 -15.11 -13.34 0.37
N ASP A 9 -16.33 -13.87 0.47
CA ASP A 9 -17.30 -13.35 1.42
C ASP A 9 -16.96 -13.90 2.80
N TYR A 10 -16.46 -13.04 3.68
CA TYR A 10 -16.13 -13.39 5.07
C TYR A 10 -17.37 -13.34 5.99
N GLY A 11 -18.53 -12.90 5.48
CA GLY A 11 -19.72 -12.60 6.27
C GLY A 11 -19.57 -11.30 7.07
N HIS A 12 -20.30 -11.20 8.18
CA HIS A 12 -20.20 -10.03 9.06
C HIS A 12 -18.98 -10.13 9.98
N SER A 13 -18.21 -9.04 10.07
CA SER A 13 -17.07 -8.92 10.99
C SER A 13 -17.48 -8.89 12.45
N ILE A 14 -18.73 -8.51 12.73
CA ILE A 14 -19.35 -8.53 14.05
C ILE A 14 -20.62 -9.37 13.97
N VAL A 15 -20.77 -10.31 14.91
CA VAL A 15 -21.95 -11.17 15.05
C VAL A 15 -22.80 -10.70 16.23
N PHE A 16 -23.99 -11.31 16.38
CA PHE A 16 -24.92 -11.01 17.48
C PHE A 16 -24.21 -10.99 18.84
N GLY A 17 -24.57 -10.01 19.69
CA GLY A 17 -23.90 -9.78 20.98
C GLY A 17 -22.58 -9.02 20.88
N HIS A 18 -22.40 -8.23 19.81
CA HIS A 18 -21.23 -7.37 19.58
C HIS A 18 -19.88 -8.09 19.65
N THR A 19 -19.86 -9.34 19.21
CA THR A 19 -18.64 -10.14 19.21
C THR A 19 -17.91 -9.98 17.88
N ILE A 20 -16.64 -9.59 17.93
CA ILE A 20 -15.80 -9.51 16.74
C ILE A 20 -15.44 -10.94 16.29
N ARG A 21 -15.85 -11.28 15.07
CA ARG A 21 -15.55 -12.56 14.41
C ARG A 21 -14.23 -12.49 13.65
N TYR A 22 -13.90 -11.35 13.05
CA TYR A 22 -12.62 -11.12 12.40
C TYR A 22 -12.30 -9.62 12.31
N VAL A 23 -11.03 -9.30 12.07
CA VAL A 23 -10.57 -7.92 11.81
C VAL A 23 -9.87 -7.84 10.46
N SER A 24 -9.82 -6.66 9.86
CA SER A 24 -8.97 -6.37 8.71
C SER A 24 -7.96 -5.27 9.06
N ALA A 25 -6.85 -5.20 8.32
CA ALA A 25 -5.88 -4.11 8.47
C ALA A 25 -6.57 -2.73 8.40
N SER A 26 -7.48 -2.55 7.44
CA SER A 26 -8.27 -1.32 7.29
C SER A 26 -9.23 -1.05 8.44
N SER A 27 -9.83 -2.08 9.06
CA SER A 27 -10.72 -1.89 10.20
C SER A 27 -9.95 -1.50 11.46
N ILE A 28 -8.75 -2.05 11.63
CA ILE A 28 -7.85 -1.69 12.73
C ILE A 28 -7.35 -0.24 12.51
N SER A 29 -6.96 0.13 11.29
CA SER A 29 -6.58 1.53 10.98
C SER A 29 -7.71 2.52 11.23
N ALA A 30 -8.95 2.18 10.88
CA ALA A 30 -10.11 3.04 11.13
C ALA A 30 -10.44 3.19 12.63
N PHE A 31 -10.00 2.25 13.46
CA PHE A 31 -10.17 2.27 14.90
C PHE A 31 -9.05 3.04 15.61
N ASP A 32 -7.78 2.77 15.29
CA ASP A 32 -6.60 3.29 15.98
C ASP A 32 -6.52 4.83 15.93
N PRO A 33 -6.59 5.55 17.07
CA PRO A 33 -6.58 7.01 17.11
C PRO A 33 -5.24 7.64 16.66
N ASN A 34 -4.18 6.83 16.52
CA ASN A 34 -2.89 7.29 15.99
C ASN A 34 -2.82 7.22 14.46
N GLN A 35 -3.82 6.63 13.79
CA GLN A 35 -3.92 6.59 12.34
C GLN A 35 -4.75 7.76 11.82
N GLU A 36 -4.48 8.16 10.57
CA GLU A 36 -5.22 9.21 9.89
C GLU A 36 -6.70 8.84 9.76
N GLY A 37 -7.58 9.66 10.35
CA GLY A 37 -9.02 9.45 10.45
C GLY A 37 -9.47 8.32 11.38
N GLY A 38 -8.56 7.73 12.16
CA GLY A 38 -8.85 6.66 13.10
C GLY A 38 -9.56 7.17 14.35
N CYS A 39 -10.66 6.52 14.74
CA CYS A 39 -11.48 6.94 15.87
C CYS A 39 -12.35 5.78 16.37
N HIS A 40 -12.24 5.43 17.66
CA HIS A 40 -13.02 4.37 18.30
C HIS A 40 -14.53 4.55 18.09
N ARG A 41 -15.04 5.76 18.32
CA ARG A 41 -16.47 6.07 18.19
C ARG A 41 -16.95 6.03 16.74
N ARG A 42 -16.12 6.46 15.79
CA ARG A 42 -16.41 6.33 14.36
C ARG A 42 -16.51 4.85 13.98
N TYR A 43 -15.53 4.04 14.38
CA TYR A 43 -15.57 2.60 14.17
C TYR A 43 -16.85 1.99 14.73
N TRP A 44 -17.25 2.38 15.95
CA TRP A 44 -18.49 1.91 16.56
C TRP A 44 -19.72 2.26 15.72
N PHE A 45 -19.86 3.51 15.25
CA PHE A 45 -20.99 3.88 14.37
C PHE A 45 -21.01 3.04 13.07
N GLU A 46 -19.86 2.85 12.43
CA GLU A 46 -19.78 2.16 11.16
C GLU A 46 -20.01 0.65 11.28
N LYS A 47 -19.55 0.04 12.38
CA LYS A 47 -19.43 -1.42 12.52
C LYS A 47 -20.44 -2.03 13.50
N ILE A 48 -20.78 -1.31 14.57
CA ILE A 48 -21.69 -1.77 15.63
C ILE A 48 -23.10 -1.21 15.37
N ASP A 49 -23.22 0.11 15.20
CA ASP A 49 -24.51 0.79 14.94
C ASP A 49 -24.99 0.64 13.48
N GLY A 50 -24.13 0.14 12.59
CA GLY A 50 -24.45 -0.08 11.18
C GLY A 50 -24.63 1.19 10.34
N LYS A 51 -24.31 2.36 10.88
CA LYS A 51 -24.38 3.65 10.17
C LYS A 51 -23.18 3.79 9.25
N LYS A 52 -23.24 3.20 8.06
CA LYS A 52 -22.15 3.29 7.08
C LYS A 52 -22.11 4.67 6.41
N PRO A 53 -20.91 5.24 6.17
CA PRO A 53 -20.80 6.44 5.36
C PRO A 53 -21.20 6.16 3.91
N PRO A 54 -21.64 7.18 3.15
CA PRO A 54 -21.88 7.03 1.73
C PRO A 54 -20.57 6.68 1.01
N GLU A 55 -20.66 5.79 0.02
CA GLU A 55 -19.52 5.44 -0.82
C GLU A 55 -19.08 6.66 -1.62
N LYS A 56 -17.77 6.93 -1.63
CA LYS A 56 -17.20 8.10 -2.29
C LYS A 56 -16.76 7.71 -3.70
N THR A 57 -16.97 8.60 -4.68
CA THR A 57 -16.64 8.36 -6.10
C THR A 57 -15.18 7.94 -6.34
N TRP A 58 -14.24 8.52 -5.58
CA TRP A 58 -12.81 8.19 -5.69
C TRP A 58 -12.48 6.74 -5.25
N GLN A 59 -13.32 6.11 -4.43
CA GLN A 59 -13.15 4.70 -4.06
C GLN A 59 -13.38 3.78 -5.27
N ASN A 60 -14.30 4.14 -6.17
CA ASN A 60 -14.54 3.39 -7.41
C ASN A 60 -13.36 3.50 -8.37
N THR A 61 -12.74 4.68 -8.47
CA THR A 61 -11.49 4.86 -9.22
C THR A 61 -10.40 3.93 -8.68
N GLY A 62 -10.15 3.95 -7.38
CA GLY A 62 -9.16 3.06 -6.75
C GLY A 62 -9.44 1.58 -7.06
N LYS A 63 -10.68 1.11 -6.85
CA LYS A 63 -11.10 -0.27 -7.17
C LYS A 63 -10.83 -0.65 -8.63
N LYS A 64 -11.10 0.26 -9.58
CA LYS A 64 -10.85 0.02 -11.00
C LYS A 64 -9.36 -0.12 -11.30
N GLU A 65 -8.54 0.77 -10.74
CA GLU A 65 -7.08 0.75 -10.96
C GLU A 65 -6.43 -0.50 -10.33
N HIS A 66 -6.83 -0.92 -9.12
CA HIS A 66 -6.35 -2.19 -8.53
C HIS A 66 -6.71 -3.40 -9.38
N LYS A 67 -7.94 -3.48 -9.91
CA LYS A 67 -8.33 -4.57 -10.82
C LYS A 67 -7.46 -4.61 -12.09
N SER A 68 -7.08 -3.44 -12.62
CA SER A 68 -6.18 -3.40 -13.78
C SER A 68 -4.76 -3.89 -13.44
N LEU A 69 -4.26 -3.58 -12.23
CA LEU A 69 -2.99 -4.08 -11.72
C LEU A 69 -3.03 -5.59 -11.50
N GLU A 70 -4.07 -6.09 -10.86
CA GLU A 70 -4.29 -7.52 -10.62
C GLU A 70 -4.28 -8.30 -11.94
N HIS A 71 -5.03 -7.83 -12.95
CA HIS A 71 -5.02 -8.42 -14.29
C HIS A 71 -3.62 -8.42 -14.91
N TYR A 72 -2.91 -7.29 -14.83
CA TYR A 72 -1.55 -7.18 -15.36
C TYR A 72 -0.60 -8.18 -14.71
N PHE A 73 -0.62 -8.31 -13.39
CA PHE A 73 0.25 -9.27 -12.70
C PHE A 73 -0.11 -10.72 -12.98
N LYS A 74 -1.41 -11.06 -13.10
CA LYS A 74 -1.87 -12.43 -13.36
C LYS A 74 -1.65 -12.87 -14.81
N THR A 75 -1.77 -11.96 -15.78
CA THR A 75 -1.84 -12.32 -17.21
C THR A 75 -0.65 -11.82 -18.04
N GLY A 76 0.08 -10.82 -17.55
CA GLY A 76 1.07 -10.10 -18.34
C GLY A 76 0.48 -9.04 -19.28
N GLU A 77 -0.84 -9.01 -19.48
CA GLU A 77 -1.50 -8.07 -20.39
C GLU A 77 -1.59 -6.67 -19.77
N ASN A 78 -1.02 -5.67 -20.44
CA ASN A 78 -0.98 -4.30 -19.95
C ASN A 78 -2.30 -3.55 -20.21
N ILE A 79 -3.30 -3.82 -19.37
CA ILE A 79 -4.58 -3.09 -19.38
C ILE A 79 -4.60 -1.88 -18.41
N LEU A 80 -3.43 -1.44 -17.95
CA LEU A 80 -3.32 -0.43 -16.90
C LEU A 80 -3.93 0.89 -17.33
N GLY A 81 -4.73 1.49 -16.45
CA GLY A 81 -5.32 2.81 -16.68
C GLY A 81 -4.24 3.92 -16.78
N PRO A 82 -4.57 5.10 -17.34
CA PRO A 82 -3.61 6.20 -17.47
C PRO A 82 -3.00 6.67 -16.13
N VAL A 83 -3.70 6.46 -15.02
CA VAL A 83 -3.21 6.79 -13.67
C VAL A 83 -2.07 5.86 -13.27
N VAL A 84 -2.31 4.55 -13.30
CA VAL A 84 -1.31 3.55 -12.91
C VAL A 84 -0.17 3.46 -13.92
N ARG A 85 -0.48 3.52 -15.23
CA ARG A 85 0.51 3.45 -16.31
C ARG A 85 1.61 4.51 -16.18
N HIS A 86 1.29 5.68 -15.64
CA HIS A 86 2.30 6.72 -15.39
C HIS A 86 3.35 6.31 -14.33
N GLY A 87 2.99 5.42 -13.40
CA GLY A 87 3.90 4.87 -12.40
C GLY A 87 4.43 3.47 -12.74
N MET A 88 4.34 3.04 -14.01
CA MET A 88 4.75 1.70 -14.45
C MET A 88 6.16 1.31 -14.02
N ARG A 89 7.09 2.28 -13.96
CA ARG A 89 8.47 2.07 -13.50
C ARG A 89 8.60 1.55 -12.06
N PHE A 90 7.53 1.59 -11.26
CA PHE A 90 7.49 1.07 -9.89
C PHE A 90 6.86 -0.31 -9.77
N ILE A 91 6.28 -0.80 -10.86
CA ILE A 91 5.52 -2.03 -10.94
C ILE A 91 6.48 -3.13 -11.39
N PRO A 92 6.70 -4.20 -10.61
CA PRO A 92 7.56 -5.30 -11.04
C PRO A 92 6.97 -6.00 -12.26
N GLU A 93 7.84 -6.60 -13.06
CA GLU A 93 7.43 -7.41 -14.21
C GLU A 93 6.56 -8.59 -13.75
N PRO A 94 5.45 -8.91 -14.45
CA PRO A 94 4.62 -10.07 -14.18
C PRO A 94 5.44 -11.37 -14.16
N GLY A 95 5.00 -12.35 -13.37
CA GLY A 95 5.67 -13.65 -13.28
C GLY A 95 4.98 -14.58 -12.29
N ASN A 96 5.18 -15.89 -12.47
CA ASN A 96 4.55 -16.94 -11.65
C ASN A 96 5.00 -16.92 -10.18
N ASP A 97 6.05 -16.16 -9.87
CA ASP A 97 6.59 -15.98 -8.53
C ASP A 97 5.96 -14.80 -7.77
N LEU A 98 5.06 -14.06 -8.43
CA LEU A 98 4.22 -13.04 -7.80
C LEU A 98 3.00 -13.68 -7.17
N ILE A 99 2.73 -13.30 -5.93
CA ILE A 99 1.49 -13.63 -5.23
C ILE A 99 0.62 -12.37 -5.19
N VAL A 100 -0.50 -12.43 -5.91
CA VAL A 100 -1.37 -11.29 -6.20
C VAL A 100 -2.70 -11.49 -5.49
N GLU A 101 -3.13 -10.51 -4.69
CA GLU A 101 -4.45 -10.50 -4.03
C GLU A 101 -4.74 -11.75 -3.17
N GLU A 102 -3.69 -12.44 -2.69
CA GLU A 102 -3.83 -13.62 -1.84
C GLU A 102 -4.07 -13.23 -0.37
N GLY A 103 -5.00 -13.95 0.26
CA GLY A 103 -5.36 -13.75 1.66
C GLY A 103 -4.25 -14.10 2.68
N PHE A 104 -4.56 -13.87 3.95
CA PHE A 104 -3.65 -14.10 5.09
C PHE A 104 -3.72 -15.52 5.66
N GLY A 105 -3.62 -16.55 4.79
CA GLY A 105 -3.77 -17.96 5.16
C GLY A 105 -5.13 -18.56 4.77
N ASP A 106 -5.50 -19.67 5.41
CA ASP A 106 -6.81 -20.33 5.23
C ASP A 106 -7.87 -19.63 6.08
N TYR A 107 -8.44 -18.58 5.50
CA TYR A 107 -9.45 -17.77 6.18
C TYR A 107 -10.71 -18.56 6.56
N LYS A 108 -11.09 -19.59 5.78
CA LYS A 108 -12.30 -20.38 6.07
C LYS A 108 -12.06 -21.21 7.32
N ALA A 109 -10.91 -21.89 7.39
CA ALA A 109 -10.55 -22.66 8.56
C ALA A 109 -10.31 -21.76 9.79
N ALA A 110 -9.70 -20.59 9.63
CA ALA A 110 -9.51 -19.62 10.71
C ALA A 110 -10.84 -19.10 11.28
N LEU A 111 -11.81 -18.78 10.41
CA LEU A 111 -13.17 -18.38 10.84
C LEU A 111 -13.90 -19.53 11.53
N ALA A 112 -13.83 -20.75 10.99
CA ALA A 112 -14.46 -21.91 11.61
C ALA A 112 -13.86 -22.21 13.01
N ALA A 113 -12.54 -22.12 13.14
CA ALA A 113 -11.85 -22.24 14.44
C ALA A 113 -12.28 -21.14 15.40
N ARG A 114 -12.42 -19.89 14.91
CA ARG A 114 -12.91 -18.77 15.72
C ARG A 114 -14.34 -19.00 16.20
N ASP A 115 -15.22 -19.48 15.34
CA ASP A 115 -16.61 -19.77 15.69
C ASP A 115 -16.68 -20.88 16.76
N ARG A 116 -15.85 -21.93 16.65
CA ARG A 116 -15.71 -22.95 17.70
C ARG A 116 -15.18 -22.37 19.01
N MET A 117 -14.19 -21.47 18.96
CA MET A 117 -13.67 -20.80 20.15
C MET A 117 -14.73 -19.94 20.83
N LEU A 118 -15.54 -19.20 20.05
CA LEU A 118 -16.68 -18.42 20.58
C LEU A 118 -17.77 -19.31 21.19
N ALA A 119 -17.93 -20.54 20.70
CA ALA A 119 -18.81 -21.54 21.28
C ALA A 119 -18.21 -22.26 22.52
N GLY A 120 -16.98 -21.93 22.93
CA GLY A 120 -16.30 -22.55 24.08
C GLY A 120 -15.71 -23.94 23.80
N VAL A 121 -15.63 -24.37 22.54
CA VAL A 121 -15.17 -25.72 22.11
C VAL A 121 -13.84 -25.66 21.34
N GLY A 122 -13.30 -24.47 21.09
CA GLY A 122 -12.03 -24.28 20.37
C GLY A 122 -11.04 -23.42 21.15
N THR A 123 -9.81 -23.33 20.65
CA THR A 123 -8.74 -22.55 21.29
C THR A 123 -8.20 -21.45 20.37
N LYS A 124 -7.46 -20.51 20.96
CA LYS A 124 -6.79 -19.44 20.21
C LYS A 124 -5.75 -19.99 19.25
N GLU A 125 -5.04 -21.03 19.65
CA GLU A 125 -3.98 -21.69 18.88
C GLU A 125 -4.57 -22.40 17.65
N GLU A 126 -5.81 -22.91 17.74
CA GLU A 126 -6.51 -23.43 16.56
C GLU A 126 -6.76 -22.33 15.53
N VAL A 127 -7.14 -21.12 15.96
CA VAL A 127 -7.32 -19.97 15.05
C VAL A 127 -5.98 -19.57 14.40
N GLU A 128 -4.92 -19.46 15.21
CA GLU A 128 -3.58 -19.04 14.76
C GLU A 128 -2.89 -20.06 13.86
N ARG A 129 -3.29 -21.33 13.90
CA ARG A 129 -2.78 -22.37 12.98
C ARG A 129 -3.23 -22.15 11.54
N HIS A 130 -4.37 -21.49 11.34
CA HIS A 130 -4.98 -21.32 10.02
C HIS A 130 -4.67 -19.96 9.37
N GLY A 131 -4.08 -19.03 10.11
CA GLY A 131 -3.69 -17.72 9.60
C GLY A 131 -3.27 -16.78 10.72
N LEU A 132 -2.89 -15.56 10.35
CA LEU A 132 -2.54 -14.56 11.34
C LEU A 132 -3.77 -14.16 12.17
N ALA A 133 -3.65 -14.18 13.49
CA ALA A 133 -4.69 -13.70 14.40
C ALA A 133 -4.11 -12.74 15.45
N PHE A 134 -4.95 -11.82 15.91
CA PHE A 134 -4.65 -10.92 17.02
C PHE A 134 -5.68 -11.16 18.11
N PHE A 135 -5.22 -11.50 19.33
CA PHE A 135 -6.14 -11.82 20.44
C PHE A 135 -7.13 -12.97 20.11
N GLY A 136 -6.67 -13.96 19.33
CA GLY A 136 -7.51 -15.05 18.83
C GLY A 136 -8.61 -14.62 17.86
N ILE A 137 -8.52 -13.40 17.32
CA ILE A 137 -9.40 -12.88 16.28
C ILE A 137 -8.62 -12.93 14.96
N PRO A 138 -9.07 -13.72 13.98
CA PRO A 138 -8.32 -13.90 12.75
C PRO A 138 -8.33 -12.62 11.90
N LEU A 139 -7.21 -12.38 11.21
CA LEU A 139 -7.04 -11.28 10.28
C LEU A 139 -7.55 -11.68 8.89
N MET A 140 -8.39 -10.83 8.30
CA MET A 140 -8.97 -11.01 6.96
C MET A 140 -8.57 -9.87 6.04
N GLY A 141 -8.46 -10.20 4.76
CA GLY A 141 -8.10 -9.27 3.70
C GLY A 141 -7.15 -9.94 2.72
N ALA A 142 -6.56 -9.13 1.86
CA ALA A 142 -5.58 -9.55 0.86
C ALA A 142 -4.48 -8.49 0.78
N MET A 143 -3.28 -8.92 0.43
CA MET A 143 -2.20 -8.02 0.01
C MET A 143 -2.31 -7.83 -1.49
N ASP A 144 -2.12 -6.61 -1.99
CA ASP A 144 -2.17 -6.42 -3.45
C ASP A 144 -1.09 -7.25 -4.15
N LEU A 145 0.13 -7.27 -3.60
CA LEU A 145 1.24 -8.04 -4.14
C LEU A 145 2.27 -8.41 -3.06
N ARG A 146 2.79 -9.65 -3.11
CA ARG A 146 4.02 -10.06 -2.39
C ARG A 146 4.88 -11.00 -3.23
N HIS A 147 6.20 -11.00 -3.03
CA HIS A 147 7.13 -11.91 -3.73
C HIS A 147 8.48 -12.08 -3.00
N ARG A 148 9.24 -13.13 -3.37
CA ARG A 148 10.57 -13.46 -2.83
C ARG A 148 11.71 -13.32 -3.84
N ARG A 149 11.59 -12.38 -4.78
CA ARG A 149 12.58 -12.16 -5.86
C ARG A 149 13.98 -11.77 -5.39
N GLY A 150 14.14 -11.27 -4.17
CA GLY A 150 15.42 -10.70 -3.70
C GLY A 150 15.85 -9.44 -4.47
N VAL A 151 14.97 -8.89 -5.32
CA VAL A 151 15.16 -7.62 -6.00
C VAL A 151 13.90 -6.77 -5.85
N TRP A 152 14.09 -5.46 -5.78
CA TRP A 152 13.02 -4.47 -5.62
C TRP A 152 13.28 -3.24 -6.50
N LEU A 153 12.23 -2.44 -6.73
CA LEU A 153 12.31 -1.20 -7.50
C LEU A 153 12.24 0.02 -6.57
N ASP A 154 13.17 0.96 -6.71
CA ASP A 154 13.19 2.19 -5.90
C ASP A 154 12.22 3.28 -6.41
N ASP A 155 12.29 4.47 -5.82
CA ASP A 155 11.45 5.63 -6.18
C ASP A 155 11.82 6.26 -7.54
N LYS A 156 12.89 5.79 -8.18
CA LYS A 156 13.28 6.10 -9.56
C LYS A 156 12.96 4.95 -10.53
N GLY A 157 12.54 3.81 -10.01
CA GLY A 157 12.31 2.58 -10.79
C GLY A 157 13.60 1.80 -11.07
N SER A 158 14.69 2.11 -10.36
CA SER A 158 15.94 1.37 -10.48
C SER A 158 15.84 0.04 -9.73
N ARG A 159 16.38 -1.02 -10.33
CA ARG A 159 16.42 -2.34 -9.70
C ARG A 159 17.54 -2.38 -8.65
N ASN A 160 17.18 -2.78 -7.45
CA ASN A 160 18.07 -2.92 -6.30
C ASN A 160 17.99 -4.37 -5.78
N GLN A 161 19.07 -4.85 -5.14
CA GLN A 161 19.09 -6.16 -4.51
C GLN A 161 18.75 -6.05 -3.03
N ASP A 162 17.96 -7.01 -2.53
CA ASP A 162 17.71 -7.20 -1.11
C ASP A 162 18.67 -8.22 -0.49
N PRO A 163 18.94 -8.14 0.82
CA PRO A 163 19.64 -9.21 1.52
C PRO A 163 18.95 -10.58 1.33
N PRO A 164 19.69 -11.70 1.34
CA PRO A 164 19.09 -13.03 1.32
C PRO A 164 18.06 -13.23 2.45
N GLY A 165 16.99 -13.97 2.17
CA GLY A 165 15.91 -14.19 3.14
C GLY A 165 14.95 -12.99 3.26
N THR A 166 14.80 -12.20 2.19
CA THR A 166 13.88 -11.07 2.13
C THR A 166 12.67 -11.37 1.23
N ALA A 167 11.49 -10.96 1.68
CA ALA A 167 10.31 -10.82 0.83
C ALA A 167 9.91 -9.34 0.70
N GLU A 168 9.33 -8.96 -0.43
CA GLU A 168 8.74 -7.64 -0.62
C GLU A 168 7.21 -7.74 -0.65
N ILE A 169 6.56 -6.78 -0.01
CA ILE A 169 5.11 -6.57 -0.04
C ILE A 169 4.84 -5.20 -0.63
N ASN A 170 4.02 -5.15 -1.68
CA ASN A 170 3.59 -3.92 -2.30
C ASN A 170 2.09 -3.71 -2.08
N ASP A 171 1.74 -2.52 -1.63
CA ASP A 171 0.37 -2.04 -1.61
C ASP A 171 0.27 -0.80 -2.50
N TRP A 172 -0.71 -0.82 -3.40
CA TRP A 172 -0.91 0.19 -4.44
C TRP A 172 -1.93 1.21 -3.96
N LYS A 173 -1.62 2.50 -4.08
CA LYS A 173 -2.49 3.58 -3.62
C LYS A 173 -2.73 4.59 -4.73
N THR A 174 -3.97 5.00 -4.90
CA THR A 174 -4.32 6.16 -5.73
C THR A 174 -4.53 7.39 -4.86
N SER A 175 -3.93 8.53 -5.20
CA SER A 175 -4.04 9.78 -4.44
C SER A 175 -4.34 10.96 -5.35
N GLY A 176 -5.12 11.93 -4.86
CA GLY A 176 -5.31 13.20 -5.57
C GLY A 176 -4.09 14.12 -5.56
N ASP A 177 -3.17 13.93 -4.60
CA ASP A 177 -1.92 14.68 -4.48
C ASP A 177 -0.88 13.77 -3.81
N VAL A 178 0.01 13.18 -4.62
CA VAL A 178 1.00 12.22 -4.14
C VAL A 178 2.02 12.91 -3.24
N LYS A 179 2.43 14.15 -3.56
CA LYS A 179 3.40 14.88 -2.73
C LYS A 179 2.87 15.15 -1.33
N LYS A 180 1.58 15.48 -1.20
CA LYS A 180 0.96 15.74 0.11
C LYS A 180 0.67 14.47 0.90
N TRP A 181 0.19 13.41 0.24
CA TRP A 181 -0.39 12.25 0.92
C TRP A 181 0.49 11.01 0.93
N ALA A 182 1.55 10.94 0.13
CA ALA A 182 2.49 9.83 0.21
C ALA A 182 3.19 9.83 1.57
N LYS A 183 3.13 8.70 2.25
CA LYS A 183 3.82 8.51 3.54
C LYS A 183 5.34 8.56 3.33
N THR A 184 6.08 8.93 4.39
CA THR A 184 7.53 8.72 4.43
C THR A 184 7.85 7.24 4.70
N GLU A 185 9.11 6.85 4.64
CA GLU A 185 9.53 5.49 5.00
C GLU A 185 9.16 5.17 6.45
N GLU A 186 9.46 6.06 7.39
CA GLU A 186 9.11 5.90 8.80
C GLU A 186 7.59 5.92 8.99
N GLY A 187 6.91 6.80 8.26
CA GLY A 187 5.45 6.86 8.24
C GLY A 187 4.81 5.55 7.79
N LEU A 188 5.49 4.79 6.91
CA LEU A 188 5.04 3.48 6.45
C LEU A 188 5.08 2.43 7.58
N VAL A 189 6.17 2.43 8.37
CA VAL A 189 6.34 1.55 9.56
C VAL A 189 5.29 1.86 10.63
N MET A 190 4.91 3.13 10.75
CA MET A 190 3.92 3.58 11.73
C MET A 190 2.48 3.32 11.30
N THR A 191 2.24 2.93 10.04
CA THR A 191 0.90 2.46 9.65
C THR A 191 0.54 1.17 10.38
N VAL A 192 -0.75 0.87 10.47
CA VAL A 192 -1.19 -0.47 10.87
C VAL A 192 -1.03 -1.45 9.70
N GLN A 193 -1.39 -1.02 8.49
CA GLN A 193 -1.52 -1.90 7.33
C GLN A 193 -0.24 -2.65 6.99
N MET A 194 0.88 -1.94 6.85
CA MET A 194 2.12 -2.56 6.37
C MET A 194 2.79 -3.49 7.39
N PRO A 195 2.88 -3.16 8.70
CA PRO A 195 3.34 -4.11 9.70
C PRO A 195 2.45 -5.34 9.84
N VAL A 196 1.12 -5.19 9.72
CA VAL A 196 0.20 -6.34 9.68
C VAL A 196 0.52 -7.24 8.49
N TYR A 197 0.72 -6.66 7.30
CA TYR A 197 1.06 -7.44 6.11
C TYR A 197 2.42 -8.13 6.25
N ALA A 198 3.41 -7.44 6.81
CA ALA A 198 4.71 -8.03 7.11
C ALA A 198 4.61 -9.22 8.06
N ARG A 199 3.85 -9.09 9.15
CA ARG A 199 3.61 -10.18 10.10
C ARG A 199 2.88 -11.36 9.45
N ALA A 200 1.90 -11.10 8.59
CA ALA A 200 1.19 -12.16 7.86
C ALA A 200 2.12 -12.87 6.86
N THR A 201 3.05 -12.15 6.24
CA THR A 201 4.07 -12.74 5.35
C THR A 201 5.03 -13.65 6.12
N LEU A 202 5.45 -13.28 7.34
CA LEU A 202 6.26 -14.16 8.19
C LEU A 202 5.52 -15.43 8.61
N HIS A 203 4.19 -15.38 8.73
CA HIS A 203 3.39 -16.56 9.03
C HIS A 203 3.39 -17.57 7.86
N VAL A 204 3.39 -17.08 6.61
CA VAL A 204 3.46 -17.91 5.40
C VAL A 204 4.89 -18.38 5.11
N TRP A 205 5.88 -17.50 5.33
CA TRP A 205 7.30 -17.75 5.09
C TRP A 205 8.11 -17.55 6.38
N PRO A 206 8.14 -18.56 7.27
CA PRO A 206 8.81 -18.46 8.57
C PRO A 206 10.33 -18.41 8.46
N ASP A 207 10.90 -18.71 7.29
CA ASP A 207 12.35 -18.67 7.03
C ASP A 207 12.88 -17.27 6.68
N LEU A 208 12.00 -16.27 6.58
CA LEU A 208 12.40 -14.89 6.29
C LEU A 208 13.17 -14.25 7.45
N ARG A 209 14.13 -13.40 7.09
CA ARG A 209 14.90 -12.56 8.02
C ARG A 209 14.48 -11.10 7.94
N PHE A 210 14.00 -10.68 6.77
CA PHE A 210 13.58 -9.32 6.51
C PHE A 210 12.29 -9.30 5.67
N VAL A 211 11.53 -8.23 5.83
CA VAL A 211 10.40 -7.93 4.96
C VAL A 211 10.52 -6.48 4.49
N ARG A 212 10.58 -6.29 3.18
CA ARG A 212 10.45 -4.97 2.56
C ARG A 212 8.98 -4.63 2.41
N ILE A 213 8.57 -3.54 3.04
CA ILE A 213 7.23 -2.98 2.89
C ILE A 213 7.28 -1.79 1.93
N SER A 214 6.36 -1.77 0.96
CA SER A 214 6.34 -0.77 -0.08
C SER A 214 4.94 -0.26 -0.38
N HIS A 215 4.80 1.05 -0.54
CA HIS A 215 3.63 1.68 -1.15
C HIS A 215 3.99 2.26 -2.50
N GLY A 216 3.20 1.94 -3.54
CA GLY A 216 3.23 2.64 -4.83
C GLY A 216 2.08 3.62 -4.95
N TYR A 217 2.36 4.92 -4.96
CA TYR A 217 1.36 5.97 -5.08
C TYR A 217 1.20 6.44 -6.53
N PHE A 218 -0.04 6.50 -7.01
CA PHE A 218 -0.40 6.98 -8.34
C PHE A 218 -1.35 8.19 -8.27
N GLY A 219 -0.97 9.29 -8.91
CA GLY A 219 -1.71 10.55 -8.90
C GLY A 219 -2.95 10.52 -9.80
N THR A 220 -4.12 10.78 -9.23
CA THR A 220 -5.41 10.82 -9.96
C THR A 220 -5.72 12.19 -10.55
N LYS A 221 -5.23 13.28 -9.93
CA LYS A 221 -5.40 14.65 -10.43
C LYS A 221 -4.16 15.18 -11.14
N LYS A 222 -2.98 14.90 -10.58
CA LYS A 222 -1.68 15.24 -11.16
C LYS A 222 -1.05 13.96 -11.68
N ARG A 223 -0.40 14.00 -12.85
CA ARG A 223 0.39 12.88 -13.39
C ARG A 223 1.71 12.81 -12.65
N GLU A 224 1.63 12.33 -11.41
CA GLU A 224 2.77 12.09 -10.54
C GLU A 224 2.65 10.69 -9.95
N SER A 225 3.78 10.09 -9.63
CA SER A 225 3.85 8.78 -9.01
C SER A 225 5.06 8.73 -8.10
N LYS A 226 4.96 7.99 -7.00
CA LYS A 226 6.06 7.82 -6.04
C LYS A 226 5.99 6.42 -5.44
N LYS A 227 7.12 5.72 -5.36
CA LYS A 227 7.26 4.52 -4.53
C LYS A 227 7.97 4.89 -3.23
N VAL A 228 7.52 4.32 -2.13
CA VAL A 228 8.10 4.49 -0.80
C VAL A 228 8.29 3.11 -0.23
N SER A 229 9.52 2.77 0.16
CA SER A 229 9.88 1.41 0.57
C SER A 229 10.73 1.44 1.83
N ARG A 230 10.53 0.48 2.72
CA ARG A 230 11.36 0.30 3.92
C ARG A 230 11.63 -1.17 4.16
N LEU A 231 12.89 -1.52 4.44
CA LEU A 231 13.26 -2.87 4.87
C LEU A 231 13.09 -2.97 6.39
N LEU A 232 12.36 -3.98 6.85
CA LEU A 232 12.14 -4.25 8.26
C LEU A 232 12.80 -5.57 8.67
N ASP A 233 13.40 -5.57 9.87
CA ASP A 233 13.82 -6.78 10.56
C ASP A 233 12.66 -7.42 11.35
N LEU A 234 12.88 -8.65 11.81
CA LEU A 234 11.88 -9.41 12.56
C LEU A 234 11.45 -8.70 13.85
N ASP A 235 12.40 -8.16 14.61
CA ASP A 235 12.14 -7.50 15.88
C ASP A 235 11.19 -6.30 15.72
N THR A 236 11.43 -5.47 14.71
CA THR A 236 10.54 -4.36 14.36
C THR A 236 9.14 -4.84 13.99
N ILE A 237 9.03 -5.91 13.19
CA ILE A 237 7.73 -6.47 12.79
C ILE A 237 6.96 -7.01 14.00
N TYR A 238 7.63 -7.74 14.90
CA TYR A 238 7.00 -8.29 16.09
C TYR A 238 6.57 -7.19 17.07
N ARG A 239 7.43 -6.21 17.38
CA ARG A 239 7.07 -5.08 18.25
C ARG A 239 5.86 -4.31 17.73
N ARG A 240 5.84 -3.98 16.43
CA ARG A 240 4.65 -3.33 15.83
C ARG A 240 3.42 -4.25 15.86
N GLY A 241 3.62 -5.55 15.72
CA GLY A 241 2.56 -6.55 15.87
C GLY A 241 1.95 -6.57 17.27
N GLU A 242 2.73 -6.37 18.32
CA GLU A 242 2.27 -6.28 19.71
C GLU A 242 1.47 -5.01 19.95
N ASP A 243 1.93 -3.86 19.46
CA ASP A 243 1.17 -2.60 19.50
C ASP A 243 -0.22 -2.76 18.87
N ILE A 244 -0.27 -3.40 17.70
CA ILE A 244 -1.51 -3.67 16.97
C ILE A 244 -2.41 -4.65 17.72
N GLN A 245 -1.83 -5.63 18.42
CA GLN A 245 -2.59 -6.54 19.27
C GLN A 245 -3.30 -5.80 20.41
N CYS A 246 -2.65 -4.80 21.01
CA CYS A 246 -3.28 -3.92 22.01
C CYS A 246 -4.44 -3.11 21.40
N THR A 247 -4.29 -2.62 20.17
CA THR A 247 -5.39 -1.96 19.44
C THR A 247 -6.57 -2.92 19.24
N VAL A 248 -6.33 -4.16 18.81
CA VAL A 248 -7.39 -5.15 18.60
C VAL A 248 -8.07 -5.53 19.92
N ALA A 249 -7.34 -5.60 21.03
CA ALA A 249 -7.95 -5.80 22.35
C ALA A 249 -8.91 -4.65 22.70
N ALA A 250 -8.51 -3.40 22.48
CA ALA A 250 -9.40 -2.25 22.69
C ALA A 250 -10.62 -2.26 21.74
N MET A 251 -10.49 -2.79 20.51
CA MET A 251 -11.63 -2.99 19.61
C MET A 251 -12.68 -3.92 20.22
N VAL A 252 -12.26 -4.99 20.91
CA VAL A 252 -13.17 -5.93 21.58
C VAL A 252 -13.97 -5.25 22.68
N ASP A 253 -13.34 -4.38 23.47
CA ASP A 253 -14.02 -3.67 24.55
C ASP A 253 -14.99 -2.63 24.01
N VAL A 254 -14.59 -1.87 22.98
CA VAL A 254 -15.48 -0.92 22.30
C VAL A 254 -16.64 -1.61 21.62
N ALA A 255 -16.44 -2.81 21.05
CA ALA A 255 -17.52 -3.55 20.43
C ALA A 255 -18.64 -3.87 21.44
N LYS A 256 -18.29 -4.28 22.66
CA LYS A 256 -19.26 -4.62 23.72
C LYS A 256 -20.12 -3.44 24.17
N GLU A 257 -19.65 -2.20 23.99
CA GLU A 257 -20.37 -1.02 24.44
C GLU A 257 -21.65 -0.81 23.61
N THR A 258 -22.75 -0.52 24.29
CA THR A 258 -24.06 -0.26 23.68
C THR A 258 -24.33 1.23 23.48
N ASP A 259 -23.63 2.08 24.23
CA ASP A 259 -23.79 3.53 24.21
C ASP A 259 -22.52 4.24 23.71
N HIS A 260 -22.62 4.79 22.50
CA HIS A 260 -21.53 5.53 21.85
C HIS A 260 -20.94 6.67 22.70
N ARG A 261 -21.70 7.23 23.64
CA ARG A 261 -21.26 8.34 24.50
C ARG A 261 -20.17 7.93 25.49
N LYS A 262 -20.10 6.64 25.85
CA LYS A 262 -19.06 6.08 26.72
C LYS A 262 -17.76 5.77 25.97
N ILE A 263 -17.77 5.81 24.64
CA ILE A 263 -16.59 5.58 23.82
C ILE A 263 -15.93 6.92 23.53
N GLU A 264 -14.69 7.11 23.95
CA GLU A 264 -13.96 8.36 23.73
C GLU A 264 -13.82 8.68 22.22
N PRO A 265 -14.21 9.89 21.76
CA PRO A 265 -14.02 10.29 20.37
C PRO A 265 -12.58 10.80 20.15
N ASN A 266 -11.97 10.43 19.02
CA ASN A 266 -10.74 11.09 18.59
C ASN A 266 -11.07 12.44 17.91
N ILE A 267 -10.96 13.53 18.66
CA ILE A 267 -11.27 14.88 18.15
C ILE A 267 -10.31 15.30 17.02
N ARG A 268 -9.06 14.83 17.03
CA ARG A 268 -8.07 15.13 15.97
C ARG A 268 -8.50 14.59 14.61
N ALA A 269 -9.15 13.42 14.60
CA ALA A 269 -9.65 12.77 13.40
C ALA A 269 -10.93 13.40 12.83
N CYS A 270 -11.56 14.36 13.54
CA CYS A 270 -12.85 14.90 13.13
C CYS A 270 -12.79 15.72 11.83
N GLY A 271 -11.64 16.36 11.55
CA GLY A 271 -11.41 17.15 10.33
C GLY A 271 -10.84 16.35 9.15
N ASP A 272 -10.44 15.10 9.38
CA ASP A 272 -9.78 14.29 8.36
C ASP A 272 -10.74 13.97 7.20
N PHE A 273 -10.19 13.85 6.00
CA PHE A 273 -10.93 13.47 4.78
C PHE A 273 -12.16 14.34 4.46
N ARG A 274 -12.08 15.65 4.76
CA ARG A 274 -13.16 16.64 4.64
C ARG A 274 -14.26 16.51 5.70
N GLY A 275 -13.93 15.94 6.85
CA GLY A 275 -14.83 15.82 7.99
C GLY A 275 -15.34 14.41 8.21
N CYS A 276 -15.57 14.07 9.48
CA CYS A 276 -16.18 12.81 9.88
C CYS A 276 -17.69 12.80 9.53
N PRO A 277 -18.19 11.82 8.74
CA PRO A 277 -19.58 11.77 8.30
C PRO A 277 -20.60 11.54 9.42
N HIS A 278 -20.13 11.11 10.60
CA HIS A 278 -20.96 10.91 11.79
C HIS A 278 -21.08 12.17 12.65
N GLN A 279 -20.48 13.30 12.24
CA GLN A 279 -20.51 14.55 12.99
C GLN A 279 -21.91 15.03 13.41
N PRO A 280 -22.97 14.96 12.56
CA PRO A 280 -24.27 15.53 12.89
C PRO A 280 -24.95 14.94 14.13
N TYR A 281 -24.56 13.73 14.53
CA TYR A 281 -25.15 13.00 15.67
C TYR A 281 -24.09 12.46 16.65
N CYS A 282 -22.82 12.77 16.43
CA CYS A 282 -21.77 12.45 17.39
C CYS A 282 -21.81 13.50 18.51
N GLU A 283 -22.23 13.12 19.71
CA GLU A 283 -22.19 13.98 20.89
C GLU A 283 -20.73 14.25 21.30
N ARG A 284 -20.13 15.27 20.71
CA ARG A 284 -18.76 15.69 21.04
C ARG A 284 -18.82 16.68 22.21
N PRO A 285 -17.89 16.60 23.16
CA PRO A 285 -17.64 17.72 24.05
C PRO A 285 -17.46 18.97 23.18
N GLN A 286 -18.19 20.04 23.47
CA GLN A 286 -17.98 21.33 22.81
C GLN A 286 -16.48 21.62 22.90
N ALA A 287 -15.82 21.78 21.76
CA ALA A 287 -14.39 21.98 21.73
C ALA A 287 -14.09 23.21 22.59
N SER A 288 -13.43 23.01 23.73
CA SER A 288 -12.96 24.12 24.54
C SER A 288 -12.08 25.01 23.64
N LEU A 289 -12.02 26.31 23.94
CA LEU A 289 -11.15 27.24 23.22
C LEU A 289 -9.70 26.71 23.13
N SER A 290 -9.24 25.98 24.16
CA SER A 290 -7.94 25.29 24.17
C SER A 290 -7.82 24.17 23.14
N THR A 291 -8.88 23.42 22.87
CA THR A 291 -8.94 22.39 21.80
C THR A 291 -8.87 23.06 20.43
N LEU A 292 -9.56 24.18 20.24
CA LEU A 292 -9.50 25.00 19.03
C LEU A 292 -8.09 25.58 18.78
N LEU A 293 -7.42 26.03 19.86
CA LEU A 293 -6.05 26.55 19.80
C LEU A 293 -5.01 25.46 19.54
N GLN A 294 -5.18 24.24 20.08
CA GLN A 294 -4.30 23.11 19.79
C GLN A 294 -4.44 22.59 18.35
N ILE A 295 -5.66 22.59 17.81
CA ILE A 295 -5.92 22.23 16.40
C ILE A 295 -5.39 23.33 15.46
N GLY A 296 -5.40 24.60 15.90
CA GLY A 296 -4.97 25.75 15.12
C GLY A 296 -3.49 26.16 15.22
N GLY A 297 -2.66 25.46 16.01
CA GLY A 297 -1.32 25.93 16.39
C GLY A 297 -0.35 26.26 15.24
N ALA A 298 -0.55 25.70 14.04
CA ALA A 298 0.24 26.03 12.85
C ALA A 298 -0.44 27.00 11.87
N GLN A 299 -1.77 27.19 11.95
CA GLN A 299 -2.53 28.07 11.03
C GLN A 299 -2.92 29.41 11.67
N MET A 300 -3.05 29.49 12.99
CA MET A 300 -3.49 30.70 13.68
C MET A 300 -2.39 31.77 13.79
N ALA A 301 -1.11 31.39 13.70
CA ALA A 301 -0.01 32.38 13.58
C ALA A 301 -0.18 33.23 12.31
N SER A 302 -0.57 32.60 11.19
CA SER A 302 -0.86 33.32 9.94
C SER A 302 -2.11 34.21 10.02
N LEU A 303 -3.11 33.86 10.83
CA LEU A 303 -4.33 34.65 10.98
C LEU A 303 -4.13 35.86 11.91
N PHE A 304 -3.36 35.69 12.99
CA PHE A 304 -2.98 36.79 13.88
C PHE A 304 -1.95 37.73 13.22
N ASP A 305 -1.05 37.22 12.38
CA ASP A 305 -0.15 38.06 11.57
C ASP A 305 -0.91 38.81 10.47
N MET A 306 -1.96 38.22 9.89
CA MET A 306 -2.87 38.92 8.97
C MET A 306 -3.68 40.04 9.65
N MET A 307 -4.10 39.85 10.91
CA MET A 307 -4.81 40.90 11.66
C MET A 307 -3.88 41.98 12.25
N LYS A 308 -2.57 41.74 12.27
CA LYS A 308 -1.56 42.71 12.71
C LYS A 308 -0.95 43.54 11.57
N GLN A 309 -1.32 43.31 10.31
CA GLN A 309 -0.90 44.19 9.22
C GLN A 309 -1.82 45.41 9.16
N PRO A 310 -1.35 46.62 9.54
CA PRO A 310 -2.08 47.84 9.26
C PRO A 310 -2.16 48.03 7.74
N THR A 311 -3.35 48.34 7.24
CA THR A 311 -3.61 48.78 5.86
C THR A 311 -2.62 49.87 5.44
N GLN A 312 -1.61 49.52 4.65
CA GLN A 312 -0.72 50.49 4.01
C GLN A 312 -1.30 50.90 2.66
N THR A 313 -1.71 52.16 2.58
CA THR A 313 -2.00 52.92 1.37
C THR A 313 -0.73 53.26 0.60
N ASN A 314 -0.85 53.23 -0.73
CA ASN A 314 0.18 53.53 -1.74
C ASN A 314 0.97 54.83 -1.52
N GLY A 315 2.28 54.78 -1.78
CA GLY A 315 3.16 55.94 -1.96
C GLY A 315 4.57 55.52 -2.42
N ALA A 316 5.07 56.11 -3.50
CA ALA A 316 6.29 55.72 -4.19
C ALA A 316 7.57 56.45 -3.69
N MET A 317 8.68 55.69 -3.56
CA MET A 317 10.14 56.00 -3.59
C MET A 317 10.71 57.13 -2.69
N PRO A 318 12.05 57.21 -2.39
CA PRO A 318 13.21 56.42 -2.88
C PRO A 318 14.15 55.84 -1.78
N LEU A 319 15.18 55.10 -2.23
CA LEU A 319 16.29 54.49 -1.48
C LEU A 319 17.08 55.48 -0.58
N PRO A 320 17.65 54.96 0.52
CA PRO A 320 19.07 55.18 0.77
C PRO A 320 19.84 53.90 1.10
N SER A 321 21.09 53.87 0.60
CA SER A 321 22.13 52.87 0.76
C SER A 321 22.89 53.00 2.09
N VAL A 322 23.06 51.90 2.83
CA VAL A 322 24.06 51.72 3.91
C VAL A 322 24.42 50.21 4.04
N PRO A 323 25.52 49.81 4.72
CA PRO A 323 26.59 48.98 4.16
C PRO A 323 26.44 47.48 4.49
N SER A 324 27.11 46.64 3.69
CA SER A 324 27.26 45.21 3.96
C SER A 324 28.01 44.95 5.27
N THR A 325 27.27 44.51 6.28
CA THR A 325 27.81 43.83 7.46
C THR A 325 27.89 42.33 7.14
N THR A 326 29.10 41.78 7.09
CA THR A 326 29.34 40.34 7.01
C THR A 326 28.74 39.63 8.22
N ALA A 327 27.81 38.72 7.97
CA ALA A 327 27.26 37.82 8.98
C ALA A 327 28.33 36.83 9.47
N PRO A 328 28.37 36.50 10.78
CA PRO A 328 29.25 35.46 11.29
C PRO A 328 28.81 34.10 10.75
N THR A 329 29.77 33.37 10.18
CA THR A 329 29.64 31.98 9.75
C THR A 329 29.14 31.12 10.90
N ALA A 330 27.99 30.48 10.72
CA ALA A 330 27.48 29.48 11.65
C ALA A 330 28.51 28.34 11.80
N PRO A 331 28.80 27.85 13.02
CA PRO A 331 29.69 26.70 13.18
C PRO A 331 29.07 25.50 12.46
N SER A 332 29.89 24.84 11.64
CA SER A 332 29.55 23.60 10.98
C SER A 332 29.04 22.59 12.00
N ALA A 333 27.91 21.93 11.71
CA ALA A 333 27.37 20.89 12.57
C ALA A 333 28.42 19.79 12.75
N VAL A 334 28.99 19.70 13.96
CA VAL A 334 29.98 18.68 14.28
C VAL A 334 29.26 17.34 14.32
N ASP A 335 29.77 16.37 13.55
CA ASP A 335 29.27 15.01 13.51
C ASP A 335 29.29 14.40 14.93
N PRO A 336 28.12 14.08 15.52
CA PRO A 336 28.02 13.49 16.85
C PRO A 336 28.82 12.18 16.98
N ILE A 337 28.97 11.44 15.87
CA ILE A 337 29.72 10.18 15.83
C ILE A 337 31.23 10.45 15.93
N ALA A 338 31.72 11.54 15.34
CA ALA A 338 33.13 11.94 15.48
C ALA A 338 33.47 12.34 16.92
N ILE A 339 32.57 13.06 17.61
CA ILE A 339 32.73 13.42 19.02
C ILE A 339 32.74 12.17 19.91
N ALA A 340 31.83 11.22 19.67
CA ALA A 340 31.80 9.96 20.42
C ALA A 340 33.09 9.15 20.23
N ARG A 341 33.58 9.03 18.99
CA ARG A 341 34.87 8.35 18.70
C ARG A 341 36.05 9.01 19.42
N GLN A 342 36.09 10.34 19.46
CA GLN A 342 37.16 11.08 20.13
C GLN A 342 37.13 10.90 21.66
N LYS A 343 35.93 10.85 22.26
CA LYS A 343 35.75 10.59 23.70
C LYS A 343 36.10 9.14 24.10
N ILE A 344 35.80 8.16 23.24
CA ILE A 344 36.23 6.76 23.44
C ILE A 344 37.75 6.65 23.37
N ALA A 345 38.37 7.24 22.33
CA ALA A 345 39.82 7.21 22.15
C ALA A 345 40.58 7.92 23.29
N ALA A 346 39.96 8.94 23.90
CA ALA A 346 40.51 9.66 25.06
C ALA A 346 40.29 8.96 26.42
N GLY A 347 39.66 7.78 26.45
CA GLY A 347 39.38 7.04 27.69
C GLY A 347 38.39 7.74 28.64
N MET A 348 37.56 8.64 28.11
CA MET A 348 36.64 9.47 28.90
C MET A 348 35.27 8.83 29.12
N MET A 349 35.02 7.66 28.53
CA MET A 349 33.77 6.89 28.72
C MET A 349 34.08 5.50 29.27
N ARG A 350 33.25 5.03 30.22
CA ARG A 350 33.35 3.69 30.79
C ARG A 350 32.14 2.86 30.37
N PHE A 351 32.39 1.59 30.07
CA PHE A 351 31.36 0.58 29.88
C PHE A 351 31.11 -0.11 31.20
N ASP A 352 29.85 -0.21 31.59
CA ASP A 352 29.46 -1.16 32.62
C ASP A 352 29.16 -2.55 31.99
N PRO A 353 29.00 -3.60 32.81
CA PRO A 353 28.63 -4.93 32.32
C PRO A 353 27.24 -5.01 31.66
N SER A 354 26.40 -3.98 31.77
CA SER A 354 25.07 -3.90 31.15
C SER A 354 25.07 -3.25 29.76
N GLY A 355 26.23 -2.74 29.33
CA GLY A 355 26.41 -2.12 28.02
C GLY A 355 26.01 -0.64 27.97
N ILE A 356 25.81 0.00 29.13
CA ILE A 356 25.50 1.42 29.23
C ILE A 356 26.81 2.22 29.31
N VAL A 357 26.87 3.33 28.56
CA VAL A 357 28.06 4.18 28.44
C VAL A 357 27.89 5.41 29.34
N PHE A 358 28.69 5.46 30.40
CA PHE A 358 28.75 6.60 31.31
C PHE A 358 29.95 7.49 30.97
N ASP A 359 29.79 8.80 31.12
CA ASP A 359 30.94 9.68 31.23
C ASP A 359 31.61 9.54 32.61
N ARG A 360 32.79 10.14 32.77
CA ARG A 360 33.59 10.05 34.01
C ARG A 360 32.89 10.68 35.23
N GLU A 361 31.86 11.51 35.02
CA GLU A 361 31.12 12.23 36.06
C GLU A 361 29.82 11.51 36.46
N GLY A 362 29.51 10.38 35.81
CA GLY A 362 28.33 9.58 36.12
C GLY A 362 27.04 10.13 35.54
N ALA A 363 27.12 11.08 34.59
CA ALA A 363 25.95 11.53 33.85
C ALA A 363 25.63 10.53 32.73
N ASP A 364 24.35 10.14 32.64
CA ASP A 364 23.81 9.38 31.52
C ASP A 364 24.05 10.20 30.24
N SER A 365 24.89 9.67 29.35
CA SER A 365 25.29 10.38 28.15
C SER A 365 24.13 10.51 27.15
N GLY A 366 22.99 9.83 27.35
CA GLY A 366 21.81 9.93 26.49
C GLY A 366 22.01 9.38 25.09
N TRP A 367 23.18 8.78 24.82
CA TRP A 367 23.55 8.19 23.55
C TRP A 367 23.75 6.69 23.76
N VAL A 368 22.87 5.90 23.13
CA VAL A 368 22.89 4.43 23.03
C VAL A 368 22.25 3.69 24.22
N GLN A 369 20.96 3.37 24.08
CA GLN A 369 20.22 2.47 24.98
C GLN A 369 20.25 0.98 24.53
N ARG A 370 21.27 0.54 23.80
CA ARG A 370 21.47 -0.89 23.56
C ARG A 370 22.95 -1.26 23.41
N PRO A 371 23.38 -2.43 23.89
CA PRO A 371 24.72 -2.90 23.60
C PRO A 371 24.94 -3.00 22.07
N PRO A 372 26.13 -2.61 21.57
CA PRO A 372 26.48 -2.81 20.18
C PRO A 372 26.53 -4.30 19.85
N THR A 373 26.01 -4.65 18.68
CA THR A 373 26.05 -6.01 18.14
C THR A 373 27.51 -6.42 17.83
N GLN A 374 27.80 -7.73 17.82
CA GLN A 374 29.11 -8.24 17.39
C GLN A 374 29.54 -7.70 16.02
N PHE A 375 28.58 -7.44 15.12
CA PHE A 375 28.83 -6.90 13.80
C PHE A 375 29.26 -5.42 13.85
N GLU A 376 28.64 -4.61 14.73
CA GLU A 376 29.04 -3.22 14.97
C GLU A 376 30.44 -3.14 15.57
N LEU A 377 30.78 -4.04 16.52
CA LEU A 377 32.12 -4.13 17.11
C LEU A 377 33.20 -4.45 16.06
N VAL A 378 32.92 -5.31 15.08
CA VAL A 378 33.83 -5.62 13.96
C VAL A 378 33.93 -4.45 12.97
N ALA A 379 32.81 -3.78 12.68
CA ALA A 379 32.79 -2.59 11.82
C ALA A 379 33.58 -1.41 12.42
N PHE A 380 33.60 -1.27 13.76
CA PHE A 380 34.42 -0.26 14.43
C PHE A 380 35.92 -0.58 14.42
N ALA A 381 36.31 -1.84 14.23
CA ALA A 381 37.70 -2.28 14.23
C ALA A 381 38.40 -2.22 12.85
N THR A 382 37.67 -1.92 11.77
CA THR A 382 38.20 -2.05 10.40
C THR A 382 38.39 -0.67 9.73
N PRO A 383 39.63 -0.26 9.36
CA PRO A 383 39.83 0.97 8.61
C PRO A 383 39.34 0.81 7.17
N ALA A 384 38.45 1.70 6.74
CA ALA A 384 37.85 1.69 5.40
C ALA A 384 38.84 2.18 4.33
N ALA A 385 39.02 1.39 3.26
CA ALA A 385 39.69 1.81 2.04
C ALA A 385 38.68 2.40 1.03
N PRO A 386 39.04 3.45 0.27
CA PRO A 386 38.15 4.05 -0.72
C PRO A 386 38.08 3.19 -1.99
N VAL A 387 36.87 2.80 -2.40
CA VAL A 387 36.61 2.17 -3.70
C VAL A 387 35.79 3.13 -4.55
N ALA A 388 36.31 3.47 -5.74
CA ALA A 388 35.62 4.28 -6.74
C ALA A 388 34.62 3.42 -7.54
N PRO A 389 33.47 3.98 -7.97
CA PRO A 389 32.48 3.23 -8.74
C PRO A 389 32.85 3.15 -10.23
N PRO A 390 32.60 2.02 -10.92
CA PRO A 390 32.74 1.93 -12.37
C PRO A 390 31.52 2.54 -13.08
N HIS A 391 31.79 3.29 -14.16
CA HIS A 391 30.78 3.69 -15.14
C HIS A 391 30.38 2.49 -15.99
N ILE A 392 29.08 2.20 -16.07
CA ILE A 392 28.51 1.23 -17.02
C ILE A 392 27.56 2.00 -17.94
N GLY A 393 27.94 2.09 -19.22
CA GLY A 393 27.06 2.57 -20.29
C GLY A 393 26.08 1.48 -20.71
N ALA A 394 24.83 1.85 -20.93
CA ALA A 394 23.79 0.94 -21.41
C ALA A 394 24.03 0.57 -22.88
N ILE A 395 24.14 -0.73 -23.17
CA ILE A 395 24.17 -1.30 -24.52
C ILE A 395 22.80 -1.95 -24.75
N ASN A 396 22.05 -1.51 -25.76
CA ASN A 396 20.87 -2.23 -26.23
C ASN A 396 21.31 -3.52 -26.96
N PRO A 397 20.59 -4.65 -26.78
CA PRO A 397 20.89 -5.88 -27.52
C PRO A 397 20.72 -5.64 -29.04
N PRO A 398 21.58 -6.23 -29.88
CA PRO A 398 21.65 -5.95 -31.32
C PRO A 398 20.40 -6.36 -32.13
N ASP A 399 19.46 -7.11 -31.53
CA ASP A 399 18.34 -7.74 -32.25
C ASP A 399 16.94 -7.20 -31.89
N SER A 400 16.84 -6.09 -31.16
CA SER A 400 15.54 -5.47 -30.89
C SER A 400 14.98 -4.80 -32.16
N PRO A 401 13.75 -5.12 -32.61
CA PRO A 401 13.15 -4.42 -33.74
C PRO A 401 13.05 -2.92 -33.42
N PRO A 402 13.33 -2.03 -34.39
CA PRO A 402 13.29 -0.60 -34.16
C PRO A 402 11.89 -0.19 -33.67
N PHE A 403 11.86 0.52 -32.56
CA PHE A 403 10.62 1.03 -31.98
C PHE A 403 9.92 1.96 -32.98
N ASP A 404 8.70 1.61 -33.40
CA ASP A 404 7.86 2.44 -34.25
C ASP A 404 6.87 3.24 -33.39
N PRO A 405 7.11 4.53 -33.15
CA PRO A 405 6.23 5.36 -32.32
C PRO A 405 4.83 5.56 -32.93
N VAL A 406 4.65 5.38 -34.25
CA VAL A 406 3.36 5.57 -34.93
C VAL A 406 2.46 4.35 -34.75
N ALA A 407 3.04 3.14 -34.83
CA ALA A 407 2.31 1.88 -34.62
C ALA A 407 1.92 1.64 -33.15
N ALA A 408 2.59 2.31 -32.21
CA ALA A 408 2.31 2.21 -30.77
C ALA A 408 1.26 3.21 -30.24
N ALA A 409 0.81 4.16 -31.08
CA ALA A 409 -0.17 5.19 -30.72
C ALA A 409 -1.61 4.76 -31.06
N ALA A 410 -2.62 5.46 -30.53
CA ALA A 410 -4.00 5.29 -31.00
C ALA A 410 -4.16 5.88 -32.43
N PRO A 411 -5.04 5.35 -33.30
CA PRO A 411 -5.23 5.90 -34.64
C PRO A 411 -5.67 7.36 -34.57
N LEU A 412 -5.02 8.22 -35.36
CA LEU A 412 -5.33 9.64 -35.42
C LEU A 412 -6.64 9.87 -36.21
N PRO A 413 -7.45 10.88 -35.84
CA PRO A 413 -8.59 11.30 -36.66
C PRO A 413 -8.16 11.76 -38.07
N ALA A 414 -9.01 11.54 -39.07
CA ALA A 414 -8.71 11.87 -40.46
C ALA A 414 -8.38 13.36 -40.65
N GLU A 415 -8.99 14.24 -39.87
CA GLU A 415 -8.73 15.68 -39.90
C GLU A 415 -7.33 16.03 -39.38
N VAL A 416 -6.79 15.24 -38.45
CA VAL A 416 -5.44 15.42 -37.92
C VAL A 416 -4.41 14.89 -38.92
N ILE A 417 -4.68 13.73 -39.53
CA ILE A 417 -3.82 13.12 -40.55
C ILE A 417 -3.70 14.03 -41.78
N ALA A 418 -4.80 14.69 -42.17
CA ALA A 418 -4.80 15.63 -43.29
C ALA A 418 -3.78 16.78 -43.12
N ASN A 419 -3.54 17.20 -41.87
CA ASN A 419 -2.67 18.31 -41.50
C ASN A 419 -1.21 17.91 -41.20
N ILE A 420 -0.83 16.64 -41.36
CA ILE A 420 0.57 16.22 -41.21
C ILE A 420 1.37 16.68 -42.43
N GLU A 421 2.35 17.55 -42.20
CA GLU A 421 3.19 18.12 -43.27
C GLU A 421 4.24 17.13 -43.79
N ASP A 422 4.71 16.21 -42.93
CA ASP A 422 5.68 15.18 -43.31
C ASP A 422 4.99 14.03 -44.08
N PRO A 423 5.33 13.79 -45.35
CA PRO A 423 4.66 12.81 -46.19
C PRO A 423 4.88 11.36 -45.73
N GLU A 424 6.02 11.03 -45.11
CA GLU A 424 6.28 9.66 -44.62
C GLU A 424 5.47 9.38 -43.35
N ILE A 425 5.41 10.35 -42.44
CA ILE A 425 4.59 10.24 -41.22
C ILE A 425 3.10 10.18 -41.59
N LYS A 426 2.67 10.96 -42.58
CA LYS A 426 1.28 10.98 -43.05
C LYS A 426 0.86 9.62 -43.61
N VAL A 427 1.66 9.03 -44.51
CA VAL A 427 1.38 7.69 -45.08
C VAL A 427 1.30 6.61 -43.99
N ARG A 428 2.19 6.66 -42.99
CA ARG A 428 2.17 5.70 -41.87
C ARG A 428 0.95 5.88 -40.96
N ALA A 429 0.55 7.13 -40.70
CA ALA A 429 -0.65 7.42 -39.92
C ALA A 429 -1.93 6.99 -40.66
N GLU A 430 -2.00 7.17 -41.99
CA GLU A 430 -3.09 6.69 -42.85
C GLU A 430 -3.19 5.15 -42.83
N ALA A 431 -2.06 4.45 -42.98
CA ALA A 431 -2.02 2.99 -42.95
C ALA A 431 -2.44 2.44 -41.59
N HIS A 432 -2.00 3.07 -40.49
CA HIS A 432 -2.39 2.68 -39.14
C HIS A 432 -3.89 2.91 -38.87
N ALA A 433 -4.44 4.04 -39.33
CA ALA A 433 -5.87 4.32 -39.22
C ALA A 433 -6.72 3.30 -40.01
N LEU A 434 -6.29 2.94 -41.22
CA LEU A 434 -6.97 1.93 -42.05
C LEU A 434 -6.93 0.54 -41.41
N ALA A 435 -5.78 0.11 -40.89
CA ALA A 435 -5.63 -1.17 -40.22
C ALA A 435 -6.52 -1.27 -38.97
N SER A 436 -6.59 -0.18 -38.17
CA SER A 436 -7.46 -0.14 -36.99
C SER A 436 -8.94 -0.17 -37.36
N ALA A 437 -9.35 0.52 -38.44
CA ALA A 437 -10.73 0.48 -38.94
C ALA A 437 -11.13 -0.92 -39.45
N GLN A 438 -10.22 -1.63 -40.14
CA GLN A 438 -10.44 -3.00 -40.58
C GLN A 438 -10.58 -3.97 -39.41
N GLN A 439 -9.75 -3.82 -38.37
CA GLN A 439 -9.86 -4.63 -37.15
C GLN A 439 -11.20 -4.41 -36.44
N GLN A 440 -11.64 -3.15 -36.28
CA GLN A 440 -12.94 -2.84 -35.68
C GLN A 440 -14.11 -3.39 -36.50
N ALA A 441 -14.03 -3.34 -37.84
CA ALA A 441 -15.03 -3.93 -38.71
C ALA A 441 -15.09 -5.46 -38.58
N ALA A 442 -13.93 -6.13 -38.44
CA ALA A 442 -13.85 -7.56 -38.22
C ALA A 442 -14.44 -7.97 -36.84
N GLU A 443 -14.13 -7.21 -35.79
CA GLU A 443 -14.69 -7.42 -34.45
C GLU A 443 -16.22 -7.22 -34.43
N ALA A 444 -16.73 -6.22 -35.15
CA ALA A 444 -18.17 -5.99 -35.29
C ALA A 444 -18.88 -7.11 -36.08
N ALA A 445 -18.24 -7.64 -37.13
CA ALA A 445 -18.76 -8.77 -37.90
C ALA A 445 -18.79 -10.08 -37.10
N ALA A 446 -17.88 -10.25 -36.14
CA ALA A 446 -17.78 -11.43 -35.28
C ALA A 446 -18.86 -11.51 -34.18
N ASN A 447 -19.68 -10.46 -33.97
CA ASN A 447 -20.70 -10.44 -32.92
C ASN A 447 -22.10 -9.99 -33.41
N PRO A 448 -22.84 -10.86 -34.14
CA PRO A 448 -24.12 -10.52 -34.77
C PRO A 448 -25.30 -10.34 -33.79
N GLU A 449 -25.19 -10.73 -32.51
CA GLU A 449 -26.25 -10.52 -31.52
C GLU A 449 -26.37 -9.07 -31.05
N ALA A 450 -25.30 -8.26 -31.15
CA ALA A 450 -25.32 -6.85 -30.79
C ALA A 450 -26.24 -6.00 -31.71
N ALA A 451 -26.60 -6.49 -32.90
CA ALA A 451 -27.41 -5.76 -33.88
C ALA A 451 -28.93 -5.74 -33.58
N LYS A 452 -29.44 -6.63 -32.72
CA LYS A 452 -30.90 -6.73 -32.47
C LYS A 452 -31.42 -5.79 -31.37
N THR A 453 -30.55 -5.32 -30.48
CA THR A 453 -30.86 -4.25 -29.52
C THR A 453 -30.30 -2.95 -30.09
N GLY A 454 -31.14 -2.03 -30.59
CA GLY A 454 -30.68 -0.74 -31.10
C GLY A 454 -29.59 -0.16 -30.18
N GLY A 455 -28.37 -0.05 -30.70
CA GLY A 455 -27.16 0.11 -29.90
C GLY A 455 -27.27 1.28 -28.92
N ARG A 456 -26.58 1.20 -27.78
CA ARG A 456 -26.47 2.35 -26.88
C ARG A 456 -25.71 3.47 -27.59
N CYS A 457 -26.24 4.69 -27.51
CA CYS A 457 -25.54 5.85 -28.05
C CYS A 457 -24.21 6.05 -27.31
N LEU A 458 -23.11 6.22 -28.05
CA LEU A 458 -21.75 6.34 -27.51
C LEU A 458 -21.57 7.58 -26.61
N THR A 459 -22.35 8.64 -26.83
CA THR A 459 -22.36 9.83 -25.96
C THR A 459 -23.24 9.68 -24.71
N GLY A 460 -23.88 8.53 -24.48
CA GLY A 460 -24.66 8.29 -23.27
C GLY A 460 -23.76 8.23 -22.02
N GLY A 461 -23.82 9.27 -21.19
CA GLY A 461 -23.01 9.42 -19.97
C GLY A 461 -21.76 10.27 -20.15
N THR A 462 -21.55 10.89 -21.31
CA THR A 462 -20.47 11.87 -21.52
C THR A 462 -20.94 13.28 -21.14
N GLU A 463 -20.03 14.06 -20.55
CA GLU A 463 -20.25 15.48 -20.27
C GLU A 463 -20.04 16.30 -21.55
N ILE A 464 -20.97 17.20 -21.85
CA ILE A 464 -20.85 18.18 -22.95
C ILE A 464 -20.96 19.58 -22.37
N SER A 465 -20.08 20.47 -22.81
CA SER A 465 -20.12 21.88 -22.43
C SER A 465 -21.36 22.56 -23.01
N VAL A 466 -22.03 23.37 -22.20
CA VAL A 466 -23.18 24.17 -22.62
C VAL A 466 -23.00 25.62 -22.17
N THR A 467 -23.49 26.55 -22.97
CA THR A 467 -23.53 27.96 -22.56
C THR A 467 -24.58 28.16 -21.46
N PRO A 468 -24.47 29.19 -20.60
CA PRO A 468 -25.48 29.48 -19.58
C PRO A 468 -26.89 29.68 -20.17
N LYS A 469 -26.99 30.24 -21.37
CA LYS A 469 -28.27 30.39 -22.10
C LYS A 469 -28.85 29.03 -22.47
N GLU A 470 -28.01 28.09 -22.90
CA GLU A 470 -28.42 26.72 -23.22
C GLU A 470 -28.81 25.93 -21.97
N ALA A 471 -28.16 26.15 -20.82
CA ALA A 471 -28.49 25.47 -19.58
C ALA A 471 -29.93 25.74 -19.08
N THR A 472 -30.56 26.84 -19.53
CA THR A 472 -31.95 27.19 -19.15
C THR A 472 -33.03 26.29 -19.78
N SER A 473 -32.73 25.61 -20.89
CA SER A 473 -33.68 24.68 -21.52
C SER A 473 -33.41 23.24 -21.06
N ARG A 474 -34.41 22.61 -20.42
CA ARG A 474 -34.33 21.20 -20.02
C ARG A 474 -34.42 20.22 -21.20
N LYS A 475 -34.91 20.64 -22.37
CA LYS A 475 -35.04 19.77 -23.54
C LYS A 475 -33.81 19.94 -24.42
N LYS A 476 -33.10 18.84 -24.69
CA LYS A 476 -31.85 18.80 -25.46
C LYS A 476 -31.87 17.65 -26.46
N SER A 477 -31.07 17.77 -27.51
CA SER A 477 -30.84 16.70 -28.47
C SER A 477 -29.43 16.16 -28.31
N CYS A 478 -29.28 14.84 -28.41
CA CYS A 478 -27.98 14.21 -28.35
C CYS A 478 -27.13 14.63 -29.56
N PRO A 479 -25.89 15.13 -29.36
CA PRO A 479 -25.06 15.58 -30.48
C PRO A 479 -24.63 14.45 -31.41
N SER A 480 -24.58 13.20 -30.92
CA SER A 480 -24.17 12.05 -31.72
C SER A 480 -25.32 11.44 -32.54
N CYS A 481 -26.56 11.40 -32.01
CA CYS A 481 -27.66 10.68 -32.68
C CYS A 481 -28.95 11.49 -32.86
N GLY A 482 -28.96 12.76 -32.45
CA GLY A 482 -30.11 13.67 -32.61
C GLY A 482 -31.31 13.39 -31.70
N LYS A 483 -31.29 12.31 -30.91
CA LYS A 483 -32.41 11.94 -30.04
C LYS A 483 -32.66 13.00 -28.95
N GLU A 484 -33.90 13.45 -28.84
CA GLU A 484 -34.31 14.37 -27.78
C GLU A 484 -34.36 13.68 -26.41
N PHE A 485 -33.88 14.36 -25.38
CA PHE A 485 -33.98 13.96 -23.99
C PHE A 485 -34.27 15.18 -23.09
N ARG A 486 -34.74 14.90 -21.88
CA ARG A 486 -35.05 15.93 -20.87
C ARG A 486 -34.10 15.80 -19.69
N LEU A 487 -33.38 16.87 -19.37
CA LEU A 487 -32.44 16.95 -18.27
C LEU A 487 -33.15 16.98 -16.91
N LYS A 488 -32.65 16.19 -15.98
CA LYS A 488 -32.98 16.20 -14.55
C LYS A 488 -31.94 17.03 -13.79
N ASP A 489 -32.24 17.39 -12.55
CA ASP A 489 -31.35 18.27 -11.76
C ASP A 489 -29.97 17.64 -11.50
N GLY A 490 -29.89 16.30 -11.48
CA GLY A 490 -28.63 15.56 -11.37
C GLY A 490 -27.82 15.42 -12.67
N ASP A 491 -28.33 15.90 -13.81
CA ASP A 491 -27.64 15.84 -15.09
C ASP A 491 -26.77 17.09 -15.34
N PHE A 492 -26.81 18.10 -14.48
CA PHE A 492 -25.96 19.29 -14.56
C PHE A 492 -24.70 19.11 -13.73
N ASN A 493 -23.58 19.65 -14.20
CA ASN A 493 -22.39 19.80 -13.37
C ASN A 493 -22.60 20.93 -12.33
N ILE A 494 -21.71 21.00 -11.34
CA ILE A 494 -21.89 21.83 -10.14
C ILE A 494 -21.94 23.34 -10.47
N ASP A 495 -21.35 23.75 -11.58
CA ASP A 495 -21.21 25.12 -12.05
C ASP A 495 -22.11 25.47 -13.26
N PHE A 496 -22.99 24.55 -13.68
CA PHE A 496 -23.89 24.69 -14.84
C PHE A 496 -23.19 25.01 -16.18
N THR A 497 -21.90 24.73 -16.29
CA THR A 497 -21.10 24.90 -17.52
C THR A 497 -21.13 23.66 -18.42
N GLY A 498 -21.69 22.55 -17.92
CA GLY A 498 -21.75 21.26 -18.60
C GLY A 498 -22.95 20.42 -18.19
N ILE A 499 -23.37 19.54 -19.09
CA ILE A 499 -24.45 18.56 -18.85
C ILE A 499 -23.97 17.16 -19.17
N ILE A 500 -24.42 16.18 -18.38
CA ILE A 500 -24.22 14.77 -18.64
C ILE A 500 -25.37 14.29 -19.52
N VAL A 501 -25.06 13.84 -20.73
CA VAL A 501 -26.07 13.31 -21.66
C VAL A 501 -26.64 12.00 -21.07
N PRO A 502 -27.95 11.89 -20.78
CA PRO A 502 -28.53 10.66 -20.25
C PRO A 502 -28.32 9.49 -21.21
N ARG A 503 -28.07 8.30 -20.67
CA ARG A 503 -27.93 7.08 -21.50
C ARG A 503 -29.25 6.81 -22.23
N HIS A 504 -29.14 6.62 -23.55
CA HIS A 504 -30.29 6.32 -24.42
C HIS A 504 -29.88 5.38 -25.55
N ASN A 505 -30.86 4.64 -26.08
CA ASN A 505 -30.66 3.80 -27.26
C ASN A 505 -30.78 4.63 -28.53
N LEU A 506 -29.96 4.29 -29.53
CA LEU A 506 -30.03 4.84 -30.87
C LEU A 506 -31.44 4.64 -31.46
N PRO A 507 -31.91 5.56 -32.32
CA PRO A 507 -33.13 5.33 -33.09
C PRO A 507 -32.99 4.01 -33.86
N LYS A 508 -34.06 3.22 -33.90
CA LYS A 508 -34.09 2.07 -34.82
C LYS A 508 -34.09 2.64 -36.24
N VAL A 509 -32.99 2.48 -36.95
CA VAL A 509 -32.94 2.75 -38.38
C VAL A 509 -33.40 1.46 -39.06
N ASP A 510 -34.46 1.53 -39.86
CA ASP A 510 -34.90 0.38 -40.65
C ASP A 510 -33.76 -0.04 -41.57
N ALA A 511 -33.37 -1.31 -41.50
CA ALA A 511 -32.23 -1.81 -42.25
C ALA A 511 -32.50 -1.70 -43.76
N PRO A 512 -31.55 -1.19 -44.57
CA PRO A 512 -31.67 -1.26 -46.02
C PRO A 512 -31.72 -2.73 -46.46
N PRO A 513 -32.45 -3.07 -47.55
CA PRO A 513 -32.59 -4.43 -48.03
C PRO A 513 -31.23 -5.04 -48.38
N ALA A 514 -30.98 -6.26 -47.89
CA ALA A 514 -29.70 -6.94 -48.06
C ALA A 514 -29.41 -7.23 -49.54
N PRO A 515 -28.19 -6.94 -50.05
CA PRO A 515 -27.79 -7.34 -51.39
C PRO A 515 -27.62 -8.86 -51.48
N LYS A 516 -28.04 -9.43 -52.62
CA LYS A 516 -27.94 -10.87 -52.93
C LYS A 516 -26.46 -11.31 -53.00
N PRO A 517 -26.09 -12.45 -52.39
CA PRO A 517 -24.72 -12.95 -52.44
C PRO A 517 -24.37 -13.48 -53.85
N PRO A 518 -23.14 -13.22 -54.34
CA PRO A 518 -22.64 -13.83 -55.56
C PRO A 518 -22.25 -15.31 -55.34
N ALA A 519 -22.35 -16.09 -56.42
CA ALA A 519 -22.14 -17.53 -56.44
C ALA A 519 -20.70 -17.93 -56.08
N ALA A 520 -20.58 -18.98 -55.26
CA ALA A 520 -19.32 -19.55 -54.82
C ALA A 520 -18.61 -20.29 -55.97
N THR A 521 -17.31 -20.04 -56.11
CA THR A 521 -16.40 -20.88 -56.88
C THR A 521 -15.40 -21.53 -55.93
N ASN A 522 -15.30 -22.85 -56.01
CA ASN A 522 -14.27 -23.66 -55.35
C ASN A 522 -12.92 -23.48 -56.04
N PRO A 523 -11.82 -23.55 -55.27
CA PRO A 523 -10.62 -24.20 -55.81
C PRO A 523 -10.09 -25.29 -54.86
N ALA A 524 -9.93 -26.47 -55.47
CA ALA A 524 -9.05 -27.52 -55.03
C ALA A 524 -7.58 -27.17 -55.35
N ASN A 525 -6.65 -27.75 -54.55
CA ASN A 525 -5.20 -27.98 -54.72
C ASN A 525 -4.55 -27.73 -53.35
N GLY A 526 -3.82 -28.63 -52.68
CA GLY A 526 -2.93 -29.70 -53.15
C GLY A 526 -1.50 -29.32 -52.72
N VAL A 527 -1.03 -29.78 -51.55
CA VAL A 527 0.36 -29.57 -51.06
C VAL A 527 0.92 -30.89 -50.51
N PRO A 528 2.15 -31.30 -50.89
CA PRO A 528 2.75 -32.57 -50.50
C PRO A 528 3.53 -32.51 -49.17
N GLY A 529 3.60 -33.67 -48.51
CA GLY A 529 4.14 -33.86 -47.16
C GLY A 529 5.67 -33.90 -47.04
N ILE A 530 6.12 -33.73 -45.79
CA ILE A 530 7.51 -33.81 -45.33
C ILE A 530 7.59 -34.97 -44.31
N PRO A 531 8.60 -35.86 -44.36
CA PRO A 531 8.69 -37.03 -43.51
C PRO A 531 9.31 -36.74 -42.13
N GLY A 532 8.95 -37.61 -41.18
CA GLY A 532 9.21 -37.46 -39.75
C GLY A 532 10.60 -37.89 -39.28
N SER A 533 10.89 -37.47 -38.05
CA SER A 533 12.10 -37.81 -37.29
C SER A 533 11.72 -38.30 -35.89
N ALA A 534 12.28 -39.45 -35.53
CA ALA A 534 12.06 -40.18 -34.28
C ALA A 534 12.93 -39.61 -33.13
N PRO A 535 12.54 -39.82 -31.85
CA PRO A 535 13.31 -39.34 -30.69
C PRO A 535 14.29 -40.39 -30.16
N ALA A 536 15.50 -39.94 -29.81
CA ALA A 536 16.50 -40.72 -29.08
C ALA A 536 16.36 -40.48 -27.57
N ALA A 537 16.30 -41.58 -26.81
CA ALA A 537 16.30 -41.58 -25.34
C ALA A 537 17.73 -41.68 -24.80
N HIS A 538 18.06 -40.87 -23.79
CA HIS A 538 19.25 -41.06 -22.95
C HIS A 538 18.84 -41.10 -21.47
N ASN A 539 19.06 -42.26 -20.87
CA ASN A 539 19.04 -42.52 -19.43
C ASN A 539 20.43 -42.22 -18.84
N HIS A 540 20.50 -41.50 -17.73
CA HIS A 540 21.63 -41.60 -16.79
C HIS A 540 21.12 -41.57 -15.35
N SER A 541 21.64 -42.53 -14.56
CA SER A 541 21.26 -42.85 -13.20
C SER A 541 22.50 -42.83 -12.29
N MET A 542 22.32 -42.22 -11.11
CA MET A 542 22.94 -42.42 -9.78
C MET A 542 24.44 -42.21 -9.51
N ALA A 543 24.73 -41.39 -8.47
CA ALA A 543 25.07 -41.87 -7.11
C ALA A 543 25.25 -40.69 -6.10
N PRO A 544 24.93 -40.84 -4.80
CA PRO A 544 25.15 -39.82 -3.77
C PRO A 544 26.42 -40.06 -2.93
N ILE A 545 27.05 -38.97 -2.48
CA ILE A 545 28.22 -38.96 -1.59
C ILE A 545 27.75 -38.73 -0.14
N VAL A 546 28.17 -39.60 0.77
CA VAL A 546 27.97 -39.51 2.23
C VAL A 546 29.20 -38.86 2.87
N SER A 547 29.00 -37.91 3.79
CA SER A 547 30.07 -37.30 4.61
C SER A 547 29.73 -37.43 6.10
N SER A 548 30.70 -37.90 6.90
CA SER A 548 30.58 -38.19 8.33
C SER A 548 30.91 -36.99 9.21
N ALA A 549 30.17 -36.81 10.30
CA ALA A 549 30.41 -35.81 11.35
C ALA A 549 31.18 -36.40 12.55
N VAL A 550 31.97 -35.55 13.22
CA VAL A 550 32.64 -35.81 14.52
C VAL A 550 32.06 -34.84 15.56
N PRO A 551 31.74 -35.28 16.80
CA PRO A 551 31.24 -34.39 17.85
C PRO A 551 32.34 -33.88 18.80
N PRO A 552 32.23 -32.66 19.39
CA PRO A 552 33.07 -32.23 20.50
C PRO A 552 32.40 -32.42 21.88
N SER A 553 33.24 -32.62 22.90
CA SER A 553 32.95 -32.81 24.33
C SER A 553 32.55 -31.51 25.08
N PRO A 554 31.94 -31.60 26.28
CA PRO A 554 31.24 -30.48 26.92
C PRO A 554 32.13 -29.64 27.86
N LEU A 555 31.85 -28.34 27.90
CA LEU A 555 32.35 -27.39 28.91
C LEU A 555 31.23 -27.06 29.92
N LEU A 556 31.64 -26.76 31.17
CA LEU A 556 30.83 -26.47 32.36
C LEU A 556 29.94 -25.20 32.20
N PRO A 557 28.82 -25.08 32.95
CA PRO A 557 27.82 -24.03 32.71
C PRO A 557 28.22 -22.66 33.27
N GLU A 558 28.05 -21.64 32.41
CA GLU A 558 28.10 -20.21 32.72
C GLU A 558 26.89 -19.78 33.58
N ALA A 559 27.10 -18.74 34.40
CA ALA A 559 26.06 -18.17 35.26
C ALA A 559 24.93 -17.52 34.45
N LEU A 560 23.68 -17.83 34.80
CA LEU A 560 22.47 -17.23 34.21
C LEU A 560 22.35 -15.74 34.57
N ALA A 561 22.28 -14.89 33.56
CA ALA A 561 21.92 -13.49 33.70
C ALA A 561 20.39 -13.33 33.62
N PHE A 562 19.80 -12.59 34.55
CA PHE A 562 18.40 -12.16 34.52
C PHE A 562 18.34 -10.65 34.36
N SER A 563 17.45 -10.12 33.51
CA SER A 563 17.09 -8.70 33.52
C SER A 563 15.67 -8.52 34.05
N VAL A 564 15.47 -7.46 34.84
CA VAL A 564 14.19 -7.10 35.43
C VAL A 564 13.84 -5.71 34.95
N ASP A 565 12.73 -5.59 34.21
CA ASP A 565 12.23 -4.31 33.72
C ASP A 565 10.97 -3.89 34.46
N TYR A 566 10.94 -2.63 34.89
CA TYR A 566 9.76 -1.98 35.46
C TYR A 566 9.01 -1.25 34.35
N VAL A 567 7.83 -1.75 33.98
CA VAL A 567 6.95 -1.10 33.00
C VAL A 567 5.77 -0.47 33.71
N GLY A 568 5.73 0.86 33.75
CA GLY A 568 4.62 1.62 34.32
C GLY A 568 4.16 2.76 33.42
N ARG A 569 2.90 2.70 32.97
CA ARG A 569 2.08 3.89 32.70
C ARG A 569 0.72 3.71 33.36
N ASN A 570 0.33 4.72 34.14
CA ASN A 570 -0.91 4.97 34.87
C ASN A 570 -1.89 3.79 35.05
N THR A 571 -2.00 3.38 36.33
CA THR A 571 -3.01 2.53 36.99
C THR A 571 -2.79 1.02 37.09
N SER A 572 -1.77 0.44 36.45
CA SER A 572 -1.31 -0.93 36.76
C SER A 572 0.21 -1.05 36.66
N ARG A 573 0.86 -1.50 37.74
CA ARG A 573 2.29 -1.83 37.74
C ARG A 573 2.43 -3.31 37.39
N SER A 574 3.17 -3.61 36.33
CA SER A 574 3.54 -4.98 35.97
C SER A 574 5.05 -5.11 36.03
N ILE A 575 5.55 -6.18 36.65
CA ILE A 575 6.97 -6.57 36.61
C ILE A 575 7.09 -7.62 35.50
N VAL A 576 7.93 -7.35 34.50
CA VAL A 576 8.20 -8.29 33.42
C VAL A 576 9.58 -8.89 33.64
N PHE A 577 9.64 -10.22 33.68
CA PHE A 577 10.89 -10.97 33.73
C PHE A 577 11.21 -11.47 32.32
N HIS A 578 12.38 -11.11 31.82
CA HIS A 578 12.89 -11.66 30.57
C HIS A 578 13.78 -12.87 30.93
N VAL A 579 13.40 -14.05 30.44
CA VAL A 579 14.18 -15.28 30.61
C VAL A 579 14.64 -15.73 29.23
N ASP A 580 15.93 -15.96 29.07
CA ASP A 580 16.49 -16.50 27.83
C ASP A 580 15.98 -17.93 27.60
N VAL A 581 15.18 -18.11 26.55
CA VAL A 581 14.57 -19.39 26.17
C VAL A 581 15.63 -20.42 25.76
N VAL A 582 16.75 -19.98 25.19
CA VAL A 582 17.87 -20.87 24.84
C VAL A 582 18.55 -21.36 26.12
N ALA A 583 18.69 -20.51 27.12
CA ALA A 583 19.22 -20.91 28.42
C ALA A 583 18.28 -21.89 29.14
N LEU A 584 16.96 -21.63 29.15
CA LEU A 584 15.94 -22.55 29.68
C LEU A 584 15.94 -23.93 28.99
N SER A 585 16.15 -23.96 27.67
CA SER A 585 16.16 -25.21 26.90
C SER A 585 17.33 -26.14 27.24
N ARG A 586 18.37 -25.62 27.90
CA ARG A 586 19.56 -26.36 28.34
C ARG A 586 19.49 -26.78 29.80
N MET A 587 18.45 -26.37 30.53
CA MET A 587 18.25 -26.72 31.93
C MET A 587 17.59 -28.09 32.08
N THR A 588 17.94 -28.77 33.16
CA THR A 588 17.18 -29.94 33.63
C THR A 588 15.79 -29.52 34.12
N PRO A 589 14.79 -30.42 34.12
CA PRO A 589 13.46 -30.11 34.65
C PRO A 589 13.48 -29.56 36.09
N THR A 590 14.41 -30.01 36.93
CA THR A 590 14.57 -29.56 38.31
C THR A 590 15.08 -28.10 38.38
N GLU A 591 16.01 -27.72 37.51
CA GLU A 591 16.51 -26.34 37.42
C GLU A 591 15.43 -25.38 36.90
N VAL A 592 14.66 -25.80 35.88
CA VAL A 592 13.50 -25.04 35.40
C VAL A 592 12.49 -24.85 36.53
N GLN A 593 12.22 -25.89 37.33
CA GLN A 593 11.31 -25.81 38.46
C GLN A 593 11.81 -24.85 39.55
N ALA A 594 13.13 -24.83 39.82
CA ALA A 594 13.74 -23.90 40.76
C ALA A 594 13.61 -22.44 40.28
N VAL A 595 13.91 -22.16 39.00
CA VAL A 595 13.73 -20.82 38.40
C VAL A 595 12.28 -20.37 38.51
N MET A 596 11.31 -21.25 38.19
CA MET A 596 9.88 -20.92 38.28
C MET A 596 9.42 -20.70 39.72
N GLN A 597 9.96 -21.43 40.69
CA GLN A 597 9.71 -21.18 42.12
C GLN A 597 10.27 -19.82 42.56
N THR A 598 11.49 -19.47 42.16
CA THR A 598 12.08 -18.15 42.46
C THR A 598 11.25 -17.03 41.85
N LEU A 599 10.85 -17.13 40.58
CA LEU A 599 9.97 -16.14 39.94
C LEU A 599 8.61 -16.02 40.65
N SER A 600 8.05 -17.13 41.13
CA SER A 600 6.84 -17.13 41.96
C SER A 600 7.05 -16.49 43.33
N MET A 601 8.26 -16.50 43.89
CA MET A 601 8.59 -15.79 45.13
C MET A 601 8.76 -14.30 44.89
N VAL A 602 9.38 -13.88 43.77
CA VAL A 602 9.53 -12.45 43.44
C VAL A 602 8.20 -11.81 43.02
N LYS A 603 7.27 -12.61 42.46
CA LYS A 603 5.91 -12.16 42.14
C LYS A 603 5.04 -11.89 43.37
N ARG A 604 5.30 -12.59 44.49
CA ARG A 604 4.59 -12.40 45.77
C ARG A 604 5.20 -11.23 46.53
#